data_AF-A0A179I947-F1
#
_entry.id   AF-A0A179I947-F1
#
_cell.length_a   1.000
_cell.length_b   1.000
_cell.length_c   1.000
_cell.angle_alpha   90.00
_cell.angle_beta   90.00
_cell.angle_gamma   90.00
#
_symmetry.space_group_name_H-M   'P 1'
#
loop_
_entity.id
_entity.type
_entity.pdbx_description
1 polymer ?
#
loop_
_entity_poly.entity_id
_entity_poly.type
_entity_poly.pdbx_seq_one_letter_code
_entity_poly.pdbx_strand_id
1 'polypeptide(L)'
;MAAATERFIHLARPLAHANVGIQTNIAPLNVNIQPEAILSILDHAVRRDVRDGAQPTRVIGALVGTRSEDGTEVEVRSCFAIPHTEEEDQVEVDVEYQKSMLALTLKASPRESLLGWYTTSHELNSFSALIQNFFGSPDTGTFPHPAVHMTISTDPGEDIET
;
A
#
# COMPACT_ATOMS: atom_id res chain seq x y z
N MET A 1 -41.47 -26.48 22.14
CA MET A 1 -40.88 -25.95 20.89
C MET A 1 -39.86 -24.90 21.27
N ALA A 2 -38.57 -25.23 21.20
CA ALA A 2 -37.51 -24.27 21.40
C ALA A 2 -37.42 -23.40 20.14
N ALA A 3 -37.54 -22.09 20.28
CA ALA A 3 -37.35 -21.16 19.17
C ALA A 3 -35.90 -21.29 18.68
N ALA A 4 -35.74 -21.79 17.45
CA ALA A 4 -34.46 -21.76 16.76
C ALA A 4 -34.04 -20.29 16.65
N THR A 5 -32.95 -19.93 17.33
CA THR A 5 -32.37 -18.60 17.24
C THR A 5 -31.70 -18.50 15.89
N GLU A 6 -32.41 -18.00 14.87
CA GLU A 6 -31.82 -17.74 13.57
C GLU A 6 -30.82 -16.60 13.71
N ARG A 7 -29.53 -16.93 13.55
CA ARG A 7 -28.44 -15.96 13.52
C ARG A 7 -28.39 -15.36 12.12
N PHE A 8 -29.05 -14.22 11.95
CA PHE A 8 -29.20 -13.54 10.65
C PHE A 8 -27.95 -12.75 10.21
N ILE A 9 -27.02 -12.47 11.13
CA ILE A 9 -25.75 -11.81 10.83
C ILE A 9 -24.61 -12.57 11.48
N HIS A 10 -23.66 -13.03 10.66
CA HIS A 10 -22.40 -13.62 11.08
C HIS A 10 -21.28 -12.60 10.83
N LEU A 11 -20.95 -11.83 11.86
CA LEU A 11 -19.75 -10.99 11.85
C LEU A 11 -18.55 -11.88 12.21
N ALA A 12 -17.86 -12.39 11.21
CA ALA A 12 -16.56 -13.01 11.43
C ALA A 12 -15.61 -11.91 11.89
N ARG A 13 -15.09 -12.04 13.12
CA ARG A 13 -13.98 -11.19 13.56
C ARG A 13 -12.81 -11.48 12.62
N PRO A 14 -12.20 -10.49 11.95
CA PRO A 14 -11.07 -10.76 11.08
C PRO A 14 -9.96 -11.38 11.93
N LEU A 15 -9.67 -12.67 11.70
CA LEU A 15 -8.54 -13.33 12.31
C LEU A 15 -7.30 -12.85 11.55
N ALA A 16 -6.60 -11.85 12.08
CA ALA A 16 -5.21 -11.67 11.74
C ALA A 16 -4.46 -12.91 12.26
N HIS A 17 -3.59 -13.50 11.43
CA HIS A 17 -2.79 -14.67 11.80
C HIS A 17 -2.08 -14.39 13.14
N ALA A 18 -2.58 -14.97 14.22
CA ALA A 18 -2.05 -14.79 15.56
C ALA A 18 -0.86 -15.73 15.74
N ASN A 19 0.34 -15.26 15.44
CA ASN A 19 1.53 -15.86 16.03
C ASN A 19 1.58 -15.48 17.51
N VAL A 20 1.79 -16.48 18.38
CA VAL A 20 1.93 -16.28 19.82
C VAL A 20 3.02 -15.23 20.08
N GLY A 21 2.62 -14.06 20.61
CA GLY A 21 3.53 -12.95 20.93
C GLY A 21 3.45 -11.72 20.01
N ILE A 22 2.67 -11.75 18.92
CA ILE A 22 2.49 -10.59 18.03
C ILE A 22 1.08 -10.02 18.22
N GLN A 23 0.97 -8.80 18.77
CA GLN A 23 -0.29 -8.07 18.81
C GLN A 23 -0.63 -7.55 17.41
N THR A 24 -1.52 -8.24 16.72
CA THR A 24 -2.12 -7.75 15.47
C THR A 24 -3.19 -6.72 15.80
N ASN A 25 -2.76 -5.46 15.92
CA ASN A 25 -3.65 -4.37 16.28
C ASN A 25 -4.50 -3.97 15.06
N ILE A 26 -5.81 -4.19 15.16
CA ILE A 26 -6.83 -3.74 14.18
C ILE A 26 -7.44 -2.39 14.65
N ALA A 27 -6.80 -1.71 15.62
CA ALA A 27 -7.20 -0.37 16.01
C ALA A 27 -7.08 0.61 14.81
N PRO A 28 -7.86 1.70 14.81
CA PRO A 28 -7.73 2.76 13.81
C PRO A 28 -6.26 3.22 13.75
N LEU A 29 -5.68 3.16 12.55
CA LEU A 29 -4.31 3.59 12.29
C LEU A 29 -4.30 5.11 12.11
N ASN A 30 -3.48 5.81 12.88
CA ASN A 30 -3.15 7.20 12.59
C ASN A 30 -2.01 7.24 11.57
N VAL A 31 -2.27 7.79 10.38
CA VAL A 31 -1.29 7.86 9.30
C VAL A 31 -0.88 9.32 9.11
N ASN A 32 0.35 9.63 9.50
CA ASN A 32 0.99 10.92 9.23
C ASN A 32 1.82 10.82 7.94
N ILE A 33 1.67 11.78 7.04
CA ILE A 33 2.32 11.77 5.73
C ILE A 33 3.22 12.99 5.62
N GLN A 34 4.52 12.77 5.44
CA GLN A 34 5.46 13.85 5.19
C GLN A 34 5.28 14.40 3.77
N PRO A 35 5.32 15.74 3.58
CA PRO A 35 5.12 16.35 2.26
C PRO A 35 6.11 15.87 1.18
N GLU A 36 7.31 15.46 1.58
CA GLU A 36 8.33 14.91 0.67
C GLU A 36 7.83 13.68 -0.09
N ALA A 37 7.12 12.76 0.59
CA ALA A 37 6.55 11.58 -0.05
C ALA A 37 5.53 11.98 -1.12
N ILE A 38 4.65 12.94 -0.83
CA ILE A 38 3.65 13.44 -1.78
C ILE A 38 4.33 14.03 -3.01
N LEU A 39 5.30 14.92 -2.81
CA LEU A 39 6.04 15.55 -3.92
C LEU A 39 6.77 14.52 -4.78
N SER A 40 7.34 13.48 -4.17
CA SER A 40 8.03 12.40 -4.87
C SER A 40 7.06 11.55 -5.71
N ILE A 41 5.87 11.27 -5.20
CA ILE A 41 4.82 10.57 -5.96
C ILE A 41 4.37 11.41 -7.15
N LEU A 42 4.15 12.71 -6.95
CA LEU A 42 3.76 13.62 -8.04
C LEU A 42 4.86 13.77 -9.09
N ASP A 43 6.14 13.88 -8.69
CA ASP A 43 7.27 13.89 -9.62
C ASP A 43 7.33 12.58 -10.45
N HIS A 44 7.13 11.44 -9.80
CA HIS A 44 7.02 10.15 -10.49
C HIS A 44 5.86 10.14 -11.49
N ALA A 45 4.70 10.66 -11.10
CA ALA A 45 3.52 10.71 -11.95
C ALA A 45 3.70 11.57 -13.21
N VAL A 46 4.44 12.68 -13.12
CA VAL A 46 4.71 13.59 -14.24
C VAL A 46 5.73 13.00 -15.22
N ARG A 47 6.61 12.11 -14.76
CA ARG A 47 7.64 11.45 -15.58
C ARG A 47 7.14 10.18 -16.29
N ARG A 48 5.87 9.80 -16.11
CA ARG A 48 5.28 8.62 -16.78
C ARG A 48 5.39 8.77 -18.30
N ASP A 49 5.57 7.65 -19.01
CA ASP A 49 5.64 7.64 -20.47
C ASP A 49 4.27 8.04 -21.07
N VAL A 50 4.07 9.34 -21.32
CA VAL A 50 2.92 9.87 -22.06
C VAL A 50 3.21 9.76 -23.57
N ARG A 51 3.40 8.54 -24.06
CA ARG A 51 3.53 8.33 -25.51
C ARG A 51 2.15 8.35 -26.14
N ASP A 52 1.98 9.17 -27.17
CA ASP A 52 0.74 9.33 -27.94
C ASP A 52 0.12 7.96 -28.29
N GLY A 53 -1.03 7.65 -27.70
CA GLY A 53 -1.82 6.45 -28.00
C GLY A 53 -1.74 5.31 -26.97
N ALA A 54 -0.86 5.37 -25.97
CA ALA A 54 -0.90 4.44 -24.84
C ALA A 54 -1.96 4.89 -23.82
N GLN A 55 -2.73 3.95 -23.28
CA GLN A 55 -3.64 4.23 -22.16
C GLN A 55 -2.83 4.78 -20.98
N PRO A 56 -3.33 5.78 -20.24
CA PRO A 56 -2.62 6.32 -19.08
C PRO A 56 -2.41 5.21 -18.05
N THR A 57 -1.18 4.70 -17.93
CA THR A 57 -0.83 3.76 -16.88
C THR A 57 -0.67 4.53 -15.57
N ARG A 58 -1.38 4.10 -14.54
CA ARG A 58 -1.16 4.61 -13.18
C ARG A 58 0.29 4.35 -12.78
N VAL A 59 0.87 5.19 -11.93
CA VAL A 59 2.18 4.86 -11.34
C VAL A 59 1.97 4.04 -10.06
N ILE A 60 2.97 3.23 -9.73
CA ILE A 60 3.00 2.39 -8.53
C ILE A 60 4.35 2.56 -7.84
N GLY A 61 4.35 2.56 -6.52
CA GLY A 61 5.59 2.48 -5.75
C GLY A 61 5.39 2.12 -4.29
N ALA A 62 6.49 2.01 -3.57
CA ALA A 62 6.50 1.66 -2.15
C ALA A 62 6.52 2.90 -1.25
N LEU A 63 5.81 2.81 -0.13
CA LEU A 63 5.84 3.78 0.96
C LEU A 63 6.81 3.30 2.05
N VAL A 64 7.66 4.21 2.51
CA VAL A 64 8.69 3.94 3.51
C VAL A 64 8.61 4.97 4.63
N GLY A 65 8.87 4.52 5.85
CA GLY A 65 8.86 5.42 7.00
C GLY A 65 8.89 4.63 8.30
N THR A 66 8.27 5.15 9.35
CA THR A 66 8.33 4.54 10.68
C THR A 66 6.95 4.13 11.17
N ARG A 67 6.92 3.08 12.01
CA ARG A 67 5.73 2.61 12.69
C ARG A 67 5.99 2.60 14.20
N SER A 68 5.00 2.99 14.99
CA SER A 68 5.07 2.91 16.45
C SER A 68 5.16 1.47 16.94
N GLU A 69 5.69 1.26 18.14
CA GLU A 69 5.85 -0.08 18.73
C GLU A 69 4.51 -0.81 18.93
N ASP A 70 3.44 -0.06 19.24
CA ASP A 70 2.08 -0.57 19.39
C ASP A 70 1.33 -0.72 18.05
N GLY A 71 1.96 -0.31 16.94
CA GLY A 71 1.46 -0.39 15.59
C GLY A 71 0.33 0.57 15.24
N THR A 72 -0.07 1.47 16.13
CA THR A 72 -1.23 2.38 15.94
C THR A 72 -0.89 3.62 15.15
N GLU A 73 0.38 4.05 15.14
CA GLU A 73 0.84 5.22 14.41
C GLU A 73 1.80 4.83 13.29
N VAL A 74 1.57 5.41 12.12
CA VAL A 74 2.40 5.23 10.94
C VAL A 74 2.80 6.61 10.44
N GLU A 75 4.10 6.83 10.25
CA GLU A 75 4.62 8.04 9.65
C GLU A 75 5.27 7.69 8.31
N VAL A 76 4.61 8.03 7.21
CA VAL A 76 5.13 7.90 5.86
C VAL A 76 6.11 9.05 5.61
N ARG A 77 7.40 8.75 5.46
CA ARG A 77 8.45 9.77 5.33
C ARG A 77 8.92 9.94 3.90
N SER A 78 9.09 8.82 3.20
CA SER A 78 9.60 8.79 1.84
C SER A 78 8.89 7.70 1.03
N CYS A 79 9.20 7.64 -0.26
CA CYS A 79 8.67 6.63 -1.16
C CYS A 79 9.64 6.41 -2.34
N PHE A 80 9.49 5.30 -3.04
CA PHE A 80 10.22 5.07 -4.30
C PHE A 80 9.34 4.40 -5.34
N ALA A 81 9.60 4.70 -6.61
CA ALA A 81 8.90 4.11 -7.75
C ALA A 81 9.20 2.62 -7.88
N ILE A 82 8.22 1.82 -8.31
CA ILE A 82 8.44 0.41 -8.67
C ILE A 82 8.01 0.20 -10.12
N PRO A 83 8.91 -0.29 -10.98
CA PRO A 83 8.54 -0.71 -12.33
C PRO A 83 7.44 -1.77 -12.28
N HIS A 84 6.40 -1.57 -13.06
CA HIS A 84 5.30 -2.51 -13.20
C HIS A 84 4.81 -2.52 -14.64
N THR A 85 4.23 -3.65 -15.04
CA THR A 85 3.60 -3.84 -16.34
C THR A 85 2.16 -4.28 -16.11
N GLU A 86 1.21 -3.57 -16.69
CA GLU A 86 -0.21 -3.93 -16.70
C GLU A 86 -0.63 -4.19 -18.15
N GLU A 87 -1.02 -5.44 -18.44
CA GLU A 87 -1.66 -5.88 -19.68
C GLU A 87 -3.14 -6.19 -19.39
N GLU A 88 -3.95 -6.47 -20.43
CA GLU A 88 -5.40 -6.67 -20.28
C GLU A 88 -5.78 -7.71 -19.21
N ASP A 89 -4.98 -8.78 -19.06
CA ASP A 89 -5.25 -9.90 -18.15
C ASP A 89 -4.17 -10.12 -17.07
N GLN A 90 -3.11 -9.29 -17.04
CA GLN A 90 -1.95 -9.55 -16.19
C GLN A 90 -1.36 -8.27 -15.58
N VAL A 91 -0.94 -8.37 -14.31
CA VAL A 91 -0.11 -7.36 -13.64
C VAL A 91 1.18 -8.00 -13.14
N GLU A 92 2.31 -7.39 -13.46
CA GLU A 92 3.62 -7.78 -12.96
C GLU A 92 4.29 -6.60 -12.25
N VAL A 93 4.85 -6.87 -11.07
CA VAL A 93 5.61 -5.91 -10.26
C VAL A 93 7.03 -6.43 -10.12
N ASP A 94 8.04 -5.59 -10.33
CA ASP A 94 9.44 -6.00 -10.16
C ASP A 94 9.82 -6.11 -8.67
N VAL A 95 9.69 -7.34 -8.15
CA VAL A 95 9.98 -7.68 -6.76
C VAL A 95 11.46 -7.52 -6.42
N GLU A 96 12.35 -7.82 -7.36
CA GLU A 96 13.80 -7.76 -7.13
C GLU A 96 14.27 -6.30 -7.06
N TYR A 97 13.70 -5.45 -7.93
CA TYR A 97 13.89 -4.01 -7.86
C TYR A 97 13.42 -3.46 -6.52
N GLN A 98 12.21 -3.81 -6.07
CA GLN A 98 11.70 -3.36 -4.78
C GLN A 98 12.64 -3.76 -3.63
N LYS A 99 13.06 -5.02 -3.57
CA LYS A 99 13.97 -5.50 -2.51
C LYS A 99 15.29 -4.75 -2.52
N SER A 100 15.87 -4.57 -3.70
CA SER A 100 17.14 -3.86 -3.87
C SER A 100 17.02 -2.40 -3.45
N MET A 101 15.95 -1.71 -3.89
CA MET A 101 15.73 -0.31 -3.57
C MET A 101 15.43 -0.12 -2.09
N LEU A 102 14.60 -0.98 -1.49
CA LEU A 102 14.33 -0.96 -0.05
C LEU A 102 15.64 -1.15 0.74
N ALA A 103 16.48 -2.10 0.35
CA ALA A 103 17.77 -2.31 1.01
C ALA A 103 18.70 -1.09 0.90
N LEU A 104 18.65 -0.33 -0.20
CA LEU A 104 19.39 0.93 -0.34
C LEU A 104 18.82 2.03 0.55
N THR A 105 17.50 2.19 0.58
CA THR A 105 16.83 3.17 1.45
C THR A 105 17.14 2.90 2.92
N LEU A 106 17.08 1.64 3.35
CA LEU A 106 17.39 1.25 4.73
C LEU A 106 18.88 1.41 5.10
N LYS A 107 19.80 1.41 4.13
CA LYS A 107 21.21 1.78 4.39
C LYS A 107 21.36 3.24 4.75
N ALA A 108 20.58 4.13 4.14
CA ALA A 108 20.56 5.55 4.47
C ALA A 108 19.76 5.83 5.74
N SER A 109 18.63 5.14 5.92
CA SER A 109 17.69 5.32 7.02
C SER A 109 17.33 3.99 7.72
N PRO A 110 18.19 3.47 8.62
CA PRO A 110 18.00 2.13 9.20
C PRO A 110 16.82 1.96 10.15
N ARG A 111 16.20 3.06 10.58
CA ARG A 111 15.02 3.04 11.47
C ARG A 111 13.71 2.92 10.71
N GLU A 112 13.76 3.07 9.38
CA GLU A 112 12.57 2.99 8.55
C GLU A 112 12.24 1.54 8.21
N SER A 113 11.02 1.32 7.73
CA SER A 113 10.52 0.05 7.26
C SER A 113 9.56 0.27 6.10
N LEU A 114 9.29 -0.80 5.36
CA LEU A 114 8.24 -0.80 4.34
C LEU A 114 6.88 -0.65 5.03
N LEU A 115 6.10 0.34 4.61
CA LEU A 115 4.79 0.65 5.20
C LEU A 115 3.62 0.24 4.31
N GLY A 116 3.87 0.10 3.01
CA GLY A 116 2.86 -0.27 2.03
C GLY A 116 3.20 0.29 0.66
N TRP A 117 2.20 0.74 -0.08
CA TRP A 117 2.34 1.17 -1.46
C TRP A 117 1.42 2.33 -1.82
N TYR A 118 1.78 3.03 -2.89
CA TYR A 118 0.98 4.12 -3.45
C TYR A 118 0.64 3.88 -4.91
N THR A 119 -0.42 4.54 -5.37
CA THR A 119 -0.76 4.68 -6.77
C THR A 119 -1.43 6.01 -7.08
N THR A 120 -1.43 6.40 -8.35
CA THR A 120 -2.09 7.63 -8.83
C THR A 120 -3.48 7.41 -9.43
N SER A 121 -4.00 6.18 -9.38
CA SER A 121 -5.38 5.90 -9.79
C SER A 121 -6.27 5.72 -8.58
N HIS A 122 -7.45 6.34 -8.60
CA HIS A 122 -8.50 6.10 -7.61
C HIS A 122 -9.29 4.82 -7.88
N GLU A 123 -9.24 4.30 -9.11
CA GLU A 123 -9.95 3.09 -9.49
C GLU A 123 -9.30 1.85 -8.88
N LEU A 124 -10.04 1.17 -8.01
CA LEU A 124 -9.66 -0.11 -7.46
C LEU A 124 -10.15 -1.23 -8.39
N ASN A 125 -9.23 -2.02 -8.91
CA ASN A 125 -9.54 -3.18 -9.76
C ASN A 125 -8.96 -4.47 -9.17
N SER A 126 -9.16 -5.59 -9.87
CA SER A 126 -8.61 -6.89 -9.45
C SER A 126 -7.09 -6.85 -9.28
N PHE A 127 -6.36 -6.05 -10.06
CA PHE A 127 -4.92 -5.88 -9.93
C PHE A 127 -4.54 -5.15 -8.64
N SER A 128 -5.29 -4.12 -8.24
CA SER A 128 -5.08 -3.44 -6.95
C SER A 128 -5.16 -4.41 -5.76
N ALA A 129 -6.06 -5.40 -5.82
CA ALA A 129 -6.17 -6.44 -4.78
C ALA A 129 -4.96 -7.39 -4.79
N LEU A 130 -4.45 -7.77 -5.97
CA LEU A 130 -3.24 -8.59 -6.08
C LEU A 130 -2.01 -7.87 -5.52
N ILE A 131 -1.84 -6.59 -5.84
CA ILE A 131 -0.75 -5.75 -5.34
C ILE A 131 -0.87 -5.59 -3.82
N GLN A 132 -2.07 -5.34 -3.29
CA GLN A 132 -2.29 -5.26 -1.85
C GLN A 132 -1.90 -6.56 -1.13
N ASN A 133 -2.26 -7.73 -1.69
CA ASN A 133 -1.87 -9.01 -1.12
C ASN A 133 -0.35 -9.23 -1.16
N PHE A 134 0.31 -8.79 -2.22
CA PHE A 134 1.76 -8.83 -2.35
C PHE A 134 2.46 -7.98 -1.28
N PHE A 135 2.03 -6.73 -1.08
CA PHE A 135 2.57 -5.87 -0.01
C PHE A 135 2.16 -6.31 1.40
N GLY A 136 1.08 -7.08 1.55
CA GLY A 136 0.70 -7.70 2.82
C GLY A 136 1.41 -9.02 3.12
N SER A 137 2.22 -9.55 2.20
CA SER A 137 2.81 -10.87 2.32
C SER A 137 3.95 -10.93 3.37
N PRO A 138 4.22 -12.10 3.97
CA PRO A 138 5.35 -12.29 4.89
C PRO A 138 6.73 -12.13 4.26
N ASP A 139 6.87 -12.47 2.98
CA ASP A 139 8.18 -12.60 2.34
C ASP A 139 8.68 -11.28 1.71
N THR A 140 7.76 -10.43 1.26
CA THR A 140 8.08 -9.21 0.49
C THR A 140 7.45 -7.95 1.05
N GLY A 141 6.58 -8.08 2.06
CA GLY A 141 5.63 -7.07 2.47
C GLY A 141 5.83 -6.55 3.88
N THR A 142 4.72 -6.09 4.47
CA THR A 142 4.66 -5.38 5.75
C THR A 142 4.25 -6.27 6.92
N PHE A 143 4.14 -7.58 6.71
CA PHE A 143 3.74 -8.53 7.75
C PHE A 143 4.61 -8.37 9.00
N PRO A 144 4.02 -8.37 10.21
CA PRO A 144 2.64 -8.71 10.57
C PRO A 144 1.64 -7.54 10.49
N HIS A 145 2.08 -6.36 10.08
CA HIS A 145 1.26 -5.16 10.05
C HIS A 145 0.51 -5.02 8.72
N PRO A 146 -0.70 -4.42 8.73
CA PRO A 146 -1.43 -4.15 7.50
C PRO A 146 -0.65 -3.16 6.62
N ALA A 147 -0.59 -3.47 5.33
CA ALA A 147 0.01 -2.61 4.32
C ALA A 147 -0.88 -1.39 4.08
N VAL A 148 -0.29 -0.19 4.18
CA VAL A 148 -0.95 1.06 3.84
C VAL A 148 -1.08 1.16 2.33
N HIS A 149 -2.30 1.36 1.83
CA HIS A 149 -2.54 1.68 0.43
C HIS A 149 -2.91 3.16 0.32
N MET A 150 -2.14 3.92 -0.45
CA MET A 150 -2.36 5.35 -0.69
C MET A 150 -2.71 5.60 -2.15
N THR A 151 -3.81 6.31 -2.39
CA THR A 151 -4.17 6.82 -3.72
C THR A 151 -4.00 8.33 -3.74
N ILE A 152 -3.49 8.88 -4.84
CA ILE A 152 -3.32 10.33 -5.02
C ILE A 152 -3.77 10.76 -6.42
N SER A 153 -4.65 11.77 -6.48
CA SER A 153 -5.02 12.38 -7.76
C SER A 153 -3.84 13.17 -8.32
N THR A 154 -3.65 13.09 -9.63
CA THR A 154 -2.68 13.94 -10.35
C THR A 154 -3.35 15.13 -11.04
N ASP A 155 -4.68 15.24 -10.96
CA ASP A 155 -5.47 16.27 -11.61
C ASP A 155 -5.71 17.45 -10.65
N PRO A 156 -5.12 18.63 -10.91
CA PRO A 156 -5.19 19.75 -9.98
C PRO A 156 -6.61 20.32 -9.91
N GLY A 157 -7.14 20.46 -8.69
CA GLY A 157 -8.40 21.17 -8.43
C GLY A 157 -9.67 20.37 -8.72
N GLU A 158 -9.54 19.07 -8.98
CA GLU A 158 -10.66 18.15 -8.96
C GLU A 158 -10.99 17.76 -7.52
N ASP A 159 -12.28 17.68 -7.19
CA ASP A 159 -12.73 17.23 -5.88
C ASP A 159 -12.47 15.73 -5.72
N ILE A 160 -12.19 15.28 -4.49
CA ILE A 160 -12.02 13.86 -4.19
C ILE A 160 -13.39 13.19 -4.33
N GLU A 161 -13.58 12.38 -5.38
CA GLU A 161 -14.75 11.49 -5.48
C GLU A 161 -14.61 10.37 -4.43
N THR A 162 -15.43 10.43 -3.38
CA THR A 162 -15.47 9.43 -2.28
C THR A 162 -16.51 8.34 -2.52
#